data_AF-A0A8T4S8S2-F1
#
_entry.id   AF-A0A8T4S8S2-F1
#
_cell.length_a   1.000
_cell.length_b   1.000
_cell.length_c   1.000
_cell.angle_alpha   90.00
_cell.angle_beta   90.00
_cell.angle_gamma   90.00
#
_symmetry.space_group_name_H-M   'P 1'
#
loop_
_entity.id
_entity.type
_entity.pdbx_description
1 polymer ?
#
loop_
_entity_poly.entity_id
_entity_poly.type
_entity_poly.pdbx_seq_one_letter_code
_entity_poly.pdbx_strand_id
1 'polypeptide(L)'
;MTRNDQWLRKRMDNIWELLFPETPRLNNVDIKFKGKWKNKFGHIARRGSDSYIAINSLFKHELVPEFIIDTTIAHELVHYSHGFNSPLPKLYKHPHKNGIVTKELLRKGFGHLLRKEKYFTRREWPRLYERLKA
;
A
#
# COMPACT_ATOMS: atom_id res chain seq x y z
N MET A 1 -9.78 16.54 -7.65
CA MET A 1 -8.32 16.48 -7.84
C MET A 1 -7.98 15.22 -8.61
N THR A 2 -7.31 15.31 -9.76
CA THR A 2 -7.07 14.10 -10.59
C THR A 2 -6.02 13.18 -9.96
N ARG A 3 -6.45 11.99 -9.50
CA ARG A 3 -5.56 10.94 -8.99
C ARG A 3 -4.90 10.18 -10.15
N ASN A 4 -3.73 10.66 -10.58
CA ASN A 4 -2.90 10.02 -11.60
C ASN A 4 -1.65 9.35 -10.97
N ASP A 5 -0.82 8.71 -11.79
CA ASP A 5 0.38 8.02 -11.29
C ASP A 5 1.41 8.99 -10.69
N GLN A 6 1.48 10.23 -11.18
CA GLN A 6 2.37 11.26 -10.61
C GLN A 6 1.93 11.66 -9.20
N TRP A 7 0.62 11.85 -8.99
CA TRP A 7 0.03 12.08 -7.67
C TRP A 7 0.33 10.92 -6.73
N LEU A 8 0.19 9.68 -7.21
CA LEU A 8 0.42 8.48 -6.41
C LEU A 8 1.89 8.35 -5.97
N ARG A 9 2.84 8.68 -6.86
CA ARG A 9 4.28 8.74 -6.53
C ARG A 9 4.57 9.74 -5.43
N LYS A 10 4.12 10.99 -5.61
CA LYS A 10 4.31 12.05 -4.60
C LYS A 10 3.72 11.63 -3.25
N ARG A 11 2.57 10.97 -3.26
CA ARG A 11 1.93 10.46 -2.05
C ARG A 11 2.75 9.36 -1.39
N MET A 12 3.28 8.41 -2.15
CA MET A 12 4.21 7.40 -1.64
C MET A 12 5.47 8.01 -1.06
N ASP A 13 6.06 9.01 -1.73
CA ASP A 13 7.27 9.68 -1.26
C ASP A 13 7.03 10.36 0.10
N ASN A 14 5.94 11.12 0.22
CA ASN A 14 5.57 11.74 1.50
C ASN A 14 5.36 10.71 2.63
N ILE A 15 4.69 9.59 2.33
CA ILE A 15 4.45 8.51 3.31
C ILE A 15 5.78 7.86 3.71
N TRP A 16 6.69 7.64 2.76
CA TRP A 16 8.01 7.07 3.03
C TRP A 16 8.82 8.00 3.93
N GLU A 17 8.95 9.27 3.57
CA GLU A 17 9.75 10.25 4.31
C GLU A 17 9.25 10.43 5.75
N LEU A 18 7.92 10.44 5.93
CA LEU A 18 7.32 10.64 7.23
C LEU A 18 7.41 9.40 8.13
N LEU A 19 7.21 8.20 7.58
CA LEU A 19 6.98 6.98 8.37
C LEU A 19 8.10 5.97 8.33
N PHE A 20 8.93 6.01 7.29
CA PHE A 20 10.05 5.09 7.08
C PHE A 20 11.37 5.85 6.88
N PRO A 21 11.68 6.92 7.64
CA PRO A 21 12.93 7.66 7.48
C PRO A 21 14.17 6.78 7.71
N GLU A 22 14.02 5.71 8.49
CA GLU A 22 15.06 4.73 8.77
C GLU A 22 15.26 3.69 7.65
N THR A 23 14.32 3.57 6.71
CA THR A 23 14.37 2.54 5.66
C THR A 23 15.07 3.09 4.42
N PRO A 24 16.29 2.60 4.08
CA PRO A 24 17.00 3.09 2.91
C PRO A 24 16.36 2.59 1.61
N ARG A 25 16.34 3.46 0.59
CA ARG A 25 15.92 3.13 -0.78
C ARG A 25 17.11 2.56 -1.56
N LEU A 26 17.39 1.27 -1.39
CA LEU A 26 18.54 0.60 -2.03
C LEU A 26 18.33 0.26 -3.51
N ASN A 27 17.10 0.42 -4.02
CA ASN A 27 16.76 0.27 -5.42
C ASN A 27 15.63 1.26 -5.78
N ASN A 28 15.33 1.35 -7.07
CA ASN A 28 14.18 2.11 -7.53
C ASN A 28 12.87 1.40 -7.08
N VAL A 29 11.94 2.18 -6.53
CA VAL A 29 10.62 1.72 -6.11
C VAL A 29 9.57 2.46 -6.92
N ASP A 30 9.06 1.79 -7.95
CA ASP A 30 8.03 2.34 -8.83
C ASP A 30 6.63 2.10 -8.24
N ILE A 31 5.72 3.07 -8.32
CA ILE A 31 4.32 2.92 -7.91
C ILE A 31 3.36 3.39 -9.00
N LYS A 32 2.33 2.59 -9.30
CA LYS A 32 1.31 2.92 -10.31
C LYS A 32 -0.05 2.35 -9.95
N PHE A 33 -1.10 2.98 -10.46
CA PHE A 33 -2.43 2.38 -10.46
C PHE A 33 -2.53 1.28 -11.52
N LYS A 34 -2.95 0.07 -11.12
CA LYS A 34 -3.04 -1.09 -12.00
C LYS A 34 -4.14 -2.04 -11.57
N GLY A 35 -4.82 -2.63 -12.54
CA GLY A 35 -5.80 -3.71 -12.35
C GLY A 35 -7.08 -3.28 -11.61
N LYS A 36 -8.21 -3.89 -11.97
CA LYS A 36 -9.49 -3.72 -11.27
C LYS A 36 -9.77 -4.94 -10.39
N TRP A 37 -9.14 -5.03 -9.22
CA TRP A 37 -9.22 -6.23 -8.37
C TRP A 37 -10.34 -6.14 -7.33
N LYS A 38 -11.07 -7.24 -7.10
CA LYS A 38 -12.07 -7.31 -6.02
C LYS A 38 -11.44 -7.57 -4.66
N ASN A 39 -10.48 -8.49 -4.61
CA ASN A 39 -9.95 -9.08 -3.37
C ASN A 39 -8.55 -8.58 -2.99
N LYS A 40 -8.09 -7.48 -3.60
CA LYS A 40 -6.73 -6.95 -3.42
C LYS A 40 -6.73 -5.43 -3.60
N PHE A 41 -6.15 -4.72 -2.64
CA PHE A 41 -6.02 -3.25 -2.69
C PHE A 41 -4.68 -2.82 -3.27
N GLY A 42 -3.62 -3.55 -2.94
CA GLY A 42 -2.30 -3.36 -3.50
C GLY A 42 -1.47 -4.63 -3.46
N HIS A 43 -0.29 -4.55 -4.06
CA HIS A 43 0.80 -5.49 -3.80
C HIS A 43 2.14 -4.89 -4.22
N ILE A 44 3.20 -5.31 -3.55
CA ILE A 44 4.57 -5.14 -3.99
C ILE A 44 5.10 -6.41 -4.68
N ALA A 45 5.91 -6.21 -5.72
CA ALA A 45 6.62 -7.27 -6.43
C ALA A 45 8.02 -6.80 -6.85
N ARG A 46 8.93 -7.75 -7.06
CA ARG A 46 10.26 -7.48 -7.63
C ARG A 46 10.22 -7.59 -9.15
N ARG A 47 10.90 -6.68 -9.85
CA ARG A 47 11.07 -6.66 -11.31
C ARG A 47 12.54 -6.41 -11.64
N GLY A 48 13.30 -7.48 -11.85
CA GLY A 48 14.74 -7.39 -11.99
C GLY A 48 15.41 -6.90 -10.70
N SER A 49 16.14 -5.79 -10.78
CA SER A 49 16.74 -5.10 -9.64
C SER A 49 15.75 -4.24 -8.86
N ASP A 50 14.63 -3.88 -9.46
CA ASP A 50 13.72 -2.86 -8.94
C ASP A 50 12.52 -3.46 -8.21
N SER A 51 11.91 -2.64 -7.37
CA SER A 51 10.66 -2.94 -6.68
C SER A 51 9.52 -2.20 -7.35
N TYR A 52 8.35 -2.82 -7.39
CA TYR A 52 7.16 -2.25 -8.01
C TYR A 52 5.96 -2.44 -7.09
N ILE A 53 5.29 -1.34 -6.77
CA ILE A 53 4.05 -1.30 -6.00
C ILE A 53 2.90 -1.03 -6.97
N ALA A 54 1.91 -1.91 -6.96
CA ALA A 54 0.69 -1.73 -7.72
C ALA A 54 -0.45 -1.42 -6.76
N ILE A 55 -1.16 -0.31 -7.01
CA ILE A 55 -2.38 0.05 -6.28
C ILE A 55 -3.57 -0.19 -7.21
N ASN A 56 -4.66 -0.73 -6.67
CA ASN A 56 -5.88 -1.01 -7.43
C ASN A 56 -6.34 0.22 -8.22
N SER A 57 -6.53 0.09 -9.53
CA SER A 57 -6.82 1.24 -10.40
C SER A 57 -8.16 1.91 -10.13
N LEU A 58 -9.09 1.20 -9.48
CA LEU A 58 -10.36 1.76 -9.04
C LEU A 58 -10.18 2.86 -7.98
N PHE A 59 -9.03 2.91 -7.29
CA PHE A 59 -8.74 3.94 -6.29
C PHE A 59 -8.45 5.32 -6.90
N LYS A 60 -8.33 5.40 -8.23
CA LYS A 60 -8.35 6.68 -8.96
C LYS A 60 -9.66 7.44 -8.76
N HIS A 61 -10.76 6.72 -8.53
CA HIS A 61 -12.07 7.32 -8.35
C HIS A 61 -12.20 7.99 -6.98
N GLU A 62 -12.68 9.24 -6.93
CA GLU A 62 -12.73 10.05 -5.70
C GLU A 62 -13.64 9.44 -4.61
N LEU A 63 -14.61 8.62 -5.01
CA LEU A 63 -15.44 7.82 -4.08
C LEU A 63 -14.65 6.85 -3.21
N VAL A 64 -13.43 6.47 -3.61
CA VAL A 64 -12.52 5.75 -2.72
C VAL A 64 -11.86 6.76 -1.79
N PRO A 65 -12.03 6.65 -0.46
CA PRO A 65 -11.41 7.58 0.47
C PRO A 65 -9.89 7.54 0.38
N GLU A 66 -9.24 8.70 0.50
CA GLU A 66 -7.78 8.77 0.36
C GLU A 66 -7.01 7.97 1.41
N PHE A 67 -7.56 7.86 2.63
CA PHE A 67 -6.92 7.08 3.69
C PHE A 67 -6.78 5.60 3.32
N ILE A 68 -7.62 5.06 2.42
CA ILE A 68 -7.49 3.69 1.91
C ILE A 68 -6.27 3.55 1.03
N ILE A 69 -5.96 4.60 0.25
CA ILE A 69 -4.75 4.66 -0.57
C ILE A 69 -3.54 4.76 0.36
N ASP A 70 -3.58 5.61 1.38
CA ASP A 70 -2.51 5.76 2.36
C ASP A 70 -2.19 4.47 3.10
N THR A 71 -3.21 3.80 3.65
CA THR A 71 -3.03 2.54 4.38
C THR A 71 -2.49 1.45 3.46
N THR A 72 -2.94 1.41 2.19
CA THR A 72 -2.43 0.46 1.21
C THR A 72 -0.97 0.74 0.89
N ILE A 73 -0.59 1.98 0.61
CA ILE A 73 0.82 2.34 0.35
C ILE A 73 1.68 1.99 1.56
N ALA A 74 1.29 2.41 2.76
CA ALA A 74 2.04 2.12 3.98
C ALA A 74 2.21 0.61 4.19
N HIS A 75 1.19 -0.20 3.90
CA HIS A 75 1.26 -1.66 3.95
C HIS A 75 2.34 -2.22 3.01
N GLU A 76 2.36 -1.76 1.76
CA GLU A 76 3.36 -2.20 0.78
C GLU A 76 4.77 -1.69 1.13
N LEU A 77 4.90 -0.52 1.76
CA LEU A 77 6.18 -0.03 2.29
C LEU A 77 6.68 -0.83 3.49
N VAL A 78 5.79 -1.32 4.36
CA VAL A 78 6.18 -2.25 5.43
C VAL A 78 6.74 -3.53 4.82
N HIS A 79 6.12 -4.08 3.77
CA HIS A 79 6.70 -5.22 3.05
C HIS A 79 8.12 -4.92 2.57
N TYR A 80 8.32 -3.78 1.91
CA TYR A 80 9.64 -3.36 1.46
C TYR A 80 10.64 -3.30 2.62
N SER A 81 10.31 -2.57 3.69
CA SER A 81 11.17 -2.35 4.87
C SER A 81 11.57 -3.65 5.58
N HIS A 82 10.69 -4.65 5.54
CA HIS A 82 10.93 -5.97 6.12
C HIS A 82 11.75 -6.93 5.20
N GLY A 83 12.20 -6.47 4.04
CA GLY A 83 12.97 -7.29 3.08
C GLY A 83 12.11 -8.07 2.09
N PHE A 84 10.79 -7.85 2.03
CA PHE A 84 9.92 -8.53 1.06
C PHE A 84 9.85 -7.75 -0.24
N ASN A 85 10.20 -8.42 -1.35
CA ASN A 85 10.27 -7.80 -2.68
C ASN A 85 11.18 -6.55 -2.74
N SER A 86 12.16 -6.48 -1.86
CA SER A 86 13.19 -5.44 -1.79
C SER A 86 14.59 -6.09 -1.73
N PRO A 87 15.67 -5.33 -1.92
CA PRO A 87 17.04 -5.81 -1.71
C PRO A 87 17.46 -5.82 -0.22
N LEU A 88 16.60 -5.37 0.70
CA LEU A 88 16.92 -5.36 2.13
C LEU A 88 16.99 -6.79 2.68
N PRO A 89 17.79 -7.02 3.74
CA PRO A 89 17.75 -8.28 4.49
C PRO A 89 16.33 -8.58 4.97
N LYS A 90 15.90 -9.84 4.82
CA LYS A 90 14.59 -10.29 5.33
C LYS A 90 14.61 -10.34 6.85
N LEU A 91 13.78 -9.49 7.48
CA LEU A 91 13.60 -9.49 8.94
C LEU A 91 12.75 -10.68 9.41
N TYR A 92 11.91 -11.23 8.52
CA TYR A 92 10.99 -12.31 8.85
C TYR A 92 10.88 -13.32 7.70
N LYS A 93 10.57 -14.58 8.04
CA LYS A 93 10.36 -15.65 7.05
C LYS A 93 9.09 -15.45 6.20
N HIS A 94 8.01 -14.95 6.83
CA HIS A 94 6.70 -14.78 6.19
C HIS A 94 6.12 -13.41 6.52
N PRO A 95 5.60 -12.66 5.52
CA PRO A 95 5.25 -11.25 5.70
C PRO A 95 4.01 -10.98 6.55
N HIS A 96 3.08 -11.92 6.67
CA HIS A 96 1.84 -11.71 7.44
C HIS A 96 1.71 -12.62 8.66
N LYS A 97 2.66 -13.53 8.89
CA LYS A 97 2.60 -14.44 10.02
C LYS A 97 2.58 -13.64 11.32
N ASN A 98 1.69 -13.98 12.23
CA ASN A 98 1.50 -13.30 13.52
C ASN A 98 1.21 -11.79 13.42
N GLY A 99 0.72 -11.33 12.26
CA GLY A 99 0.32 -9.94 12.02
C GLY A 99 1.47 -8.95 12.05
N ILE A 100 2.70 -9.35 11.70
CA ILE A 100 3.88 -8.47 11.79
C ILE A 100 3.71 -7.16 10.99
N VAL A 101 3.11 -7.20 9.79
CA VAL A 101 2.84 -5.98 9.01
C VAL A 101 1.87 -5.06 9.75
N THR A 102 0.78 -5.62 10.30
CA THR A 102 -0.18 -4.87 11.09
C THR A 102 0.47 -4.28 12.35
N LYS A 103 1.34 -5.03 13.03
CA LYS A 103 2.07 -4.56 14.21
C LYS A 103 3.00 -3.40 13.86
N GLU A 104 3.70 -3.47 12.73
CA GLU A 104 4.57 -2.37 12.29
C GLU A 104 3.77 -1.11 11.96
N LEU A 105 2.66 -1.25 11.24
CA LEU A 105 1.74 -0.13 10.98
C LEU A 105 1.19 0.48 12.29
N LEU A 106 0.83 -0.36 13.27
CA LEU A 106 0.40 0.11 14.59
C LEU A 106 1.49 0.90 15.30
N ARG A 107 2.74 0.41 15.28
CA ARG A 107 3.91 1.11 15.85
C ARG A 107 4.15 2.45 15.16
N LYS A 108 3.91 2.55 13.86
CA LYS A 108 4.02 3.78 13.06
C LYS A 108 2.78 4.69 13.15
N GLY A 109 1.84 4.43 14.06
CA GLY A 109 0.70 5.31 14.35
C GLY A 109 -0.56 5.08 13.52
N PHE A 110 -0.63 4.03 12.69
CA PHE A 110 -1.77 3.77 11.79
C PHE A 110 -2.99 3.12 12.46
N GLY A 111 -3.01 2.94 13.78
CA GLY A 111 -4.06 2.17 14.46
C GLY A 111 -5.48 2.68 14.21
N HIS A 112 -5.67 4.00 14.14
CA HIS A 112 -6.98 4.55 13.77
C HIS A 112 -7.36 4.26 12.32
N LEU A 113 -6.41 4.44 11.39
CA LEU A 113 -6.63 4.23 9.97
C LEU A 113 -6.86 2.76 9.62
N LEU A 114 -6.17 1.82 10.28
CA LEU A 114 -6.39 0.38 10.12
C LEU A 114 -7.80 -0.04 10.53
N ARG A 115 -8.37 0.56 11.58
CA ARG A 115 -9.76 0.30 11.98
C ARG A 115 -10.74 0.80 10.92
N LYS A 116 -10.51 2.00 10.38
CA LYS A 116 -11.32 2.57 9.29
C LYS A 116 -11.21 1.74 8.00
N GLU A 117 -10.01 1.32 7.64
CA GLU A 117 -9.75 0.47 6.48
C GLU A 117 -10.50 -0.86 6.63
N LYS A 118 -10.39 -1.54 7.77
CA LYS A 118 -11.12 -2.78 8.03
C LYS A 118 -12.63 -2.61 7.92
N TYR A 119 -13.18 -1.48 8.37
CA TYR A 119 -14.60 -1.17 8.22
C TYR A 119 -14.96 -0.99 6.74
N PHE A 120 -14.23 -0.12 6.03
CA PHE A 120 -14.43 0.16 4.61
C PHE A 120 -14.38 -1.13 3.77
N THR A 121 -13.33 -1.93 3.93
CA THR A 121 -13.12 -3.19 3.19
C THR A 121 -14.28 -4.16 3.37
N ARG A 122 -14.88 -4.21 4.56
CA ARG A 122 -15.97 -5.14 4.89
C ARG A 122 -17.35 -4.62 4.52
N ARG A 123 -17.60 -3.32 4.66
CA ARG A 123 -18.94 -2.73 4.61
C ARG A 123 -19.21 -1.94 3.34
N GLU A 124 -18.19 -1.28 2.81
CA GLU A 124 -18.35 -0.32 1.70
C GLU A 124 -17.77 -0.85 0.40
N TRP A 125 -16.56 -1.42 0.47
CA TRP A 125 -15.83 -1.88 -0.71
C TRP A 125 -16.61 -2.87 -1.59
N PRO A 126 -17.34 -3.88 -1.07
CA PRO A 126 -18.05 -4.82 -1.94
C PRO A 126 -19.07 -4.11 -2.85
N ARG A 127 -19.83 -3.16 -2.31
CA ARG A 127 -20.83 -2.40 -3.09
C ARG A 127 -20.15 -1.41 -4.03
N LEU A 128 -19.13 -0.70 -3.54
CA LEU A 128 -18.39 0.28 -4.34
C LEU A 128 -17.65 -0.38 -5.51
N TYR A 129 -17.05 -1.55 -5.30
CA TYR A 129 -16.41 -2.34 -6.35
C TYR A 129 -17.39 -2.67 -7.48
N GLU A 130 -18.58 -3.19 -7.16
CA GLU A 130 -19.58 -3.53 -8.18
C GLU A 130 -20.02 -2.30 -8.99
N ARG A 131 -20.08 -1.12 -8.36
CA ARG A 131 -20.37 0.16 -9.03
C ARG A 131 -19.23 0.64 -9.93
N LEU A 132 -17.97 0.44 -9.52
CA LEU A 132 -16.80 0.99 -10.21
C LEU A 132 -16.13 0.03 -11.20
N LYS A 133 -16.40 -1.28 -11.11
CA LYS A 133 -15.73 -2.29 -11.95
C LYS A 133 -16.12 -2.20 -13.44
N ALA A 134 -17.28 -1.59 -13.73
CA ALA A 134 -17.78 -1.36 -15.07
C ALA A 134 -16.73 -0.71 -15.99
#